data_AF-A0A219AGG4-F1
#
_entry.id   AF-A0A219AGG4-F1
#
_cell.length_a   1.000
_cell.length_b   1.000
_cell.length_c   1.000
_cell.angle_alpha   90.00
_cell.angle_beta   90.00
_cell.angle_gamma   90.00
#
_symmetry.space_group_name_H-M   'P 1'
#
loop_
_entity.id
_entity.type
_entity.pdbx_description
1 polymer ?
#
loop_
_entity_poly.entity_id
_entity_poly.type
_entity_poly.pdbx_seq_one_letter_code
_entity_poly.pdbx_strand_id
1 'polypeptide(L)'
;MKKLFSLLIVFISLSVFSQESINFEKGTFKEILAKAKKEKKLVFMDAFAVWCGPCKLMEKNIFPLQAVKEYYNANFINARFDMEKGEGREIAAKYGVRSYPSFLFMNGDGEVVMNSYGYMGEQAFLAMAKEANNPKFRTASNKELFEKGESDPEFLLNMMRLYADSDYELAKKVSERYFNVKKNESFTKDEVGLLLYFTKSTTDPNYQIFTAKKNEIAALMSEEIYNQFDTNIKISKVLENSLDQKTGIINDDYFYKNAIPLVGKDEAETALNRMKVILYPNLGNFTEYEKAALKYYSNADNFDPEELLKAAWIFSEHVSNPTSLKKAEEWAEKSVMRSENPENTYILAKLYSKTGKKDNAKSYAEISKKLAESQGKDATLADKLLQNLK
;
A
#
# COMPACT_ATOMS: atom_id res chain seq x y z
N MET A 1 86.73 -15.98 -2.16
CA MET A 1 86.40 -15.59 -0.77
C MET A 1 85.59 -14.30 -0.81
N LYS A 2 84.37 -14.30 -0.25
CA LYS A 2 83.67 -13.21 0.49
C LYS A 2 83.85 -11.76 -0.07
N LYS A 3 82.83 -10.99 -0.47
CA LYS A 3 81.67 -10.54 0.34
C LYS A 3 80.68 -9.72 -0.52
N LEU A 4 79.38 -9.95 -0.25
CA LEU A 4 78.26 -9.02 0.01
C LEU A 4 77.94 -7.89 -0.99
N PHE A 5 76.78 -7.92 -1.65
CA PHE A 5 75.41 -7.53 -1.19
C PHE A 5 75.12 -6.03 -1.33
N SER A 6 74.24 -5.67 -2.26
CA SER A 6 73.19 -4.66 -2.07
C SER A 6 72.21 -4.70 -3.24
N LEU A 7 71.23 -5.62 -3.13
CA LEU A 7 69.99 -5.54 -3.90
C LEU A 7 68.99 -4.78 -3.02
N LEU A 8 68.73 -3.52 -3.35
CA LEU A 8 67.75 -2.68 -2.68
C LEU A 8 66.34 -3.16 -3.11
N ILE A 9 65.76 -4.09 -2.36
CA ILE A 9 64.36 -4.50 -2.53
C ILE A 9 63.48 -3.41 -1.93
N VAL A 10 62.90 -2.60 -2.80
CA VAL A 10 61.81 -1.68 -2.45
C VAL A 10 60.56 -2.52 -2.18
N PHE A 11 60.31 -2.85 -0.92
CA PHE A 11 59.03 -3.35 -0.45
C PHE A 11 58.04 -2.17 -0.44
N ILE A 12 57.36 -1.94 -1.57
CA ILE A 12 56.11 -1.18 -1.56
C ILE A 12 55.08 -2.08 -0.88
N SER A 13 54.86 -1.84 0.42
CA SER A 13 53.71 -2.33 1.14
C SER A 13 52.47 -1.75 0.48
N LEU A 14 51.83 -2.51 -0.40
CA LEU A 14 50.43 -2.33 -0.73
C LEU A 14 49.65 -2.61 0.55
N SER A 15 49.45 -1.56 1.35
CA SER A 15 48.40 -1.56 2.36
C SER A 15 47.09 -1.74 1.58
N VAL A 16 46.61 -2.97 1.54
CA VAL A 16 45.24 -3.28 1.17
C VAL A 16 44.40 -2.52 2.20
N PHE A 17 43.91 -1.33 1.83
CA PHE A 17 42.86 -0.67 2.57
C PHE A 17 41.65 -1.61 2.50
N SER A 18 41.53 -2.49 3.48
CA SER A 18 40.25 -3.07 3.82
C SER A 18 39.31 -1.89 4.00
N GLN A 19 38.29 -1.76 3.14
CA GLN A 19 37.24 -0.78 3.32
C GLN A 19 36.53 -1.12 4.63
N GLU A 20 37.00 -0.53 5.74
CA GLU A 20 36.33 -0.62 7.02
C GLU A 20 34.89 -0.12 6.85
N SER A 21 33.93 -0.93 7.27
CA SER A 21 32.49 -0.68 7.18
C SER A 21 31.93 -0.35 8.58
N ILE A 22 30.61 -0.28 8.71
CA ILE A 22 29.96 -0.27 10.03
C ILE A 22 30.39 -1.52 10.82
N ASN A 23 30.77 -1.33 12.08
CA ASN A 23 31.23 -2.37 12.97
C ASN A 23 30.03 -3.06 13.62
N PHE A 24 29.59 -4.16 13.01
CA PHE A 24 28.51 -4.99 13.55
C PHE A 24 29.00 -5.89 14.68
N GLU A 25 28.31 -5.82 15.82
CA GLU A 25 28.53 -6.68 16.98
C GLU A 25 28.29 -8.14 16.62
N LYS A 26 29.08 -9.02 17.23
CA LYS A 26 28.88 -10.45 17.21
C LYS A 26 28.22 -10.87 18.52
N GLY A 27 27.18 -11.67 18.45
CA GLY A 27 26.47 -12.18 19.62
C GLY A 27 24.99 -12.38 19.33
N THR A 28 24.29 -12.89 20.32
CA THR A 28 22.84 -13.04 20.28
C THR A 28 22.14 -11.69 20.40
N PHE A 29 20.90 -11.59 19.91
CA PHE A 29 20.10 -10.37 20.03
C PHE A 29 19.95 -9.91 21.49
N LYS A 30 19.80 -10.86 22.41
CA LYS A 30 19.72 -10.59 23.85
C LYS A 30 20.99 -9.93 24.41
N GLU A 31 22.17 -10.40 23.98
CA GLU A 31 23.46 -9.83 24.43
C GLU A 31 23.65 -8.41 23.89
N ILE A 32 23.26 -8.18 22.63
CA ILE A 32 23.29 -6.86 22.00
C ILE A 32 22.38 -5.86 22.74
N LEU A 33 21.15 -6.26 23.09
CA LEU A 33 20.25 -5.42 23.89
C LEU A 33 20.82 -5.13 25.29
N ALA A 34 21.41 -6.12 25.95
CA ALA A 34 22.05 -5.93 27.25
C ALA A 34 23.23 -4.94 27.16
N LYS A 35 24.05 -5.01 26.10
CA LYS A 35 25.13 -4.06 25.81
C LYS A 35 24.57 -2.66 25.59
N ALA A 36 23.55 -2.51 24.76
CA ALA A 36 22.87 -1.24 24.49
C ALA A 36 22.34 -0.59 25.78
N LYS A 37 21.69 -1.38 26.64
CA LYS A 37 21.20 -0.93 27.95
C LYS A 37 22.33 -0.46 28.87
N LYS A 38 23.45 -1.19 28.91
CA LYS A 38 24.63 -0.83 29.72
C LYS A 38 25.31 0.45 29.22
N GLU A 39 25.45 0.59 27.90
CA GLU A 39 26.13 1.73 27.27
C GLU A 39 25.21 2.93 27.04
N LYS A 40 23.90 2.80 27.33
CA LYS A 40 22.88 3.83 27.10
C LYS A 40 22.87 4.33 25.65
N LYS A 41 23.06 3.40 24.71
CA LYS A 41 23.02 3.62 23.26
C LYS A 41 21.84 2.88 22.67
N LEU A 42 21.32 3.36 21.55
CA LEU A 42 20.37 2.59 20.76
C LEU A 42 21.09 1.47 20.00
N VAL A 43 20.36 0.40 19.71
CA VAL A 43 20.77 -0.59 18.72
C VAL A 43 20.36 -0.11 17.34
N PHE A 44 21.30 -0.06 16.40
CA PHE A 44 20.98 0.00 14.98
C PHE A 44 21.00 -1.43 14.43
N MET A 45 19.86 -1.94 13.99
CA MET A 45 19.75 -3.28 13.42
C MET A 45 19.54 -3.22 11.90
N ASP A 46 20.52 -3.72 11.15
CA ASP A 46 20.37 -4.05 9.74
C ASP A 46 19.68 -5.42 9.60
N ALA A 47 18.41 -5.39 9.26
CA ALA A 47 17.58 -6.56 9.02
C ALA A 47 17.59 -6.89 7.53
N PHE A 48 18.33 -7.95 7.17
CA PHE A 48 18.63 -8.30 5.78
C PHE A 48 18.25 -9.76 5.47
N ALA A 49 18.32 -10.09 4.19
CA ALA A 49 18.34 -11.48 3.71
C ALA A 49 19.50 -11.68 2.73
N VAL A 50 20.10 -12.87 2.68
CA VAL A 50 21.28 -13.14 1.85
C VAL A 50 21.02 -12.95 0.35
N TRP A 51 19.80 -13.21 -0.12
CA TRP A 51 19.42 -13.03 -1.52
C TRP A 51 19.01 -11.59 -1.86
N CYS A 52 18.86 -10.71 -0.87
CA CYS A 52 18.42 -9.33 -1.06
C CYS A 52 19.48 -8.50 -1.81
N GLY A 53 19.20 -8.20 -3.08
CA GLY A 53 20.04 -7.36 -3.93
C GLY A 53 20.27 -5.96 -3.35
N PRO A 54 19.22 -5.20 -2.98
CA PRO A 54 19.35 -3.88 -2.38
C PRO A 54 20.19 -3.87 -1.08
N CYS A 55 20.13 -4.92 -0.27
CA CYS A 55 20.93 -5.06 0.95
C CYS A 55 22.43 -5.12 0.64
N LYS A 56 22.80 -5.89 -0.39
CA LYS A 56 24.20 -5.97 -0.87
C LYS A 56 24.68 -4.63 -1.40
N LEU A 57 23.81 -3.83 -2.01
CA LEU A 57 24.14 -2.49 -2.48
C LEU A 57 24.40 -1.53 -1.31
N MET A 58 23.60 -1.58 -0.24
CA MET A 58 23.86 -0.80 0.99
C MET A 58 25.21 -1.16 1.60
N GLU A 59 25.49 -2.47 1.75
CA GLU A 59 26.75 -2.99 2.31
C GLU A 59 27.98 -2.60 1.49
N LYS A 60 27.86 -2.55 0.16
CA LYS A 60 28.97 -2.20 -0.73
C LYS A 60 29.17 -0.69 -0.88
N ASN A 61 28.08 0.07 -1.00
CA ASN A 61 28.15 1.46 -1.48
C ASN A 61 27.91 2.49 -0.37
N ILE A 62 27.25 2.12 0.73
CA ILE A 62 26.81 3.06 1.76
C ILE A 62 27.50 2.83 3.09
N PHE A 63 27.47 1.61 3.62
CA PHE A 63 28.06 1.30 4.93
C PHE A 63 29.57 1.60 5.03
N PRO A 64 30.39 1.45 3.97
CA PRO A 64 31.82 1.77 4.02
C PRO A 64 32.15 3.26 3.90
N LEU A 65 31.19 4.12 3.58
CA LEU A 65 31.43 5.56 3.45
C LEU A 65 31.89 6.13 4.79
N GLN A 66 32.91 6.99 4.75
CA GLN A 66 33.59 7.47 5.96
C GLN A 66 32.61 8.13 6.94
N ALA A 67 31.78 9.05 6.45
CA ALA A 67 30.80 9.75 7.28
C ALA A 67 29.78 8.78 7.89
N VAL A 68 29.36 7.76 7.15
CA VAL A 68 28.40 6.74 7.60
C VAL A 68 29.03 5.89 8.71
N LYS A 69 30.15 5.21 8.44
CA LYS A 69 30.73 4.29 9.42
C LYS A 69 31.13 5.01 10.72
N GLU A 70 31.71 6.21 10.62
CA GLU A 70 32.11 6.98 11.80
C GLU A 70 30.91 7.34 12.66
N TYR A 71 29.84 7.83 12.03
CA TYR A 71 28.63 8.21 12.76
C TYR A 71 27.97 7.00 13.43
N TYR A 72 27.79 5.90 12.69
CA TYR A 72 27.11 4.72 13.21
C TYR A 72 27.91 4.03 14.32
N ASN A 73 29.23 3.89 14.14
CA ASN A 73 30.11 3.27 15.14
C ASN A 73 30.21 4.10 16.43
N ALA A 74 30.15 5.44 16.32
CA ALA A 74 30.20 6.31 17.49
C ALA A 74 28.89 6.27 18.30
N ASN A 75 27.74 6.22 17.62
CA ASN A 75 26.45 6.51 18.24
C ASN A 75 25.59 5.29 18.57
N PHE A 76 25.80 4.15 17.92
CA PHE A 76 24.94 2.97 18.06
C PHE A 76 25.71 1.73 18.48
N ILE A 77 24.97 0.77 19.04
CA ILE A 77 25.36 -0.64 19.03
C ILE A 77 24.85 -1.22 17.71
N ASN A 78 25.75 -1.43 16.75
CA ASN A 78 25.33 -1.90 15.42
C ASN A 78 25.18 -3.41 15.43
N ALA A 79 24.05 -3.90 14.94
CA ALA A 79 23.71 -5.31 14.85
C ALA A 79 23.21 -5.63 13.44
N ARG A 80 23.40 -6.87 13.01
CA ARG A 80 22.94 -7.32 11.71
C ARG A 80 22.48 -8.77 11.81
N PHE A 81 21.26 -9.03 11.35
CA PHE A 81 20.65 -10.36 11.41
C PHE A 81 20.04 -10.75 10.06
N ASP A 82 20.35 -11.96 9.61
CA ASP A 82 19.68 -12.59 8.47
C ASP A 82 18.30 -13.04 8.94
N MET A 83 17.27 -12.31 8.54
CA MET A 83 15.91 -12.50 9.01
C MET A 83 15.27 -13.82 8.55
N GLU A 84 15.94 -14.57 7.68
CA GLU A 84 15.50 -15.89 7.24
C GLU A 84 16.23 -17.05 7.95
N LYS A 85 17.19 -16.76 8.83
CA LYS A 85 18.01 -17.79 9.50
C LYS A 85 18.17 -17.55 11.01
N GLY A 86 18.39 -18.63 11.74
CA GLY A 86 18.67 -18.58 13.18
C GLY A 86 17.62 -17.78 13.95
N GLU A 87 18.07 -16.99 14.93
CA GLU A 87 17.21 -16.09 15.71
C GLU A 87 16.60 -14.96 14.86
N GLY A 88 17.15 -14.67 13.68
CA GLY A 88 16.60 -13.66 12.76
C GLY A 88 15.15 -13.93 12.37
N ARG A 89 14.74 -15.20 12.25
CA ARG A 89 13.33 -15.56 11.97
C ARG A 89 12.38 -15.13 13.08
N GLU A 90 12.81 -15.30 14.34
CA GLU A 90 12.03 -14.91 15.50
C GLU A 90 11.98 -13.39 15.64
N ILE A 91 13.09 -12.71 15.37
CA ILE A 91 13.17 -11.24 15.33
C ILE A 91 12.24 -10.68 14.24
N ALA A 92 12.27 -11.26 13.03
CA ALA A 92 11.42 -10.84 11.92
C ALA A 92 9.93 -10.97 12.27
N ALA A 93 9.54 -12.10 12.87
CA ALA A 93 8.16 -12.31 13.33
C ALA A 93 7.78 -11.33 14.44
N LYS A 94 8.66 -11.13 15.43
CA LYS A 94 8.41 -10.24 16.58
C LYS A 94 8.24 -8.78 16.18
N TYR A 95 9.06 -8.29 15.25
CA TYR A 95 9.09 -6.88 14.86
C TYR A 95 8.43 -6.61 13.50
N GLY A 96 7.75 -7.61 12.92
CA GLY A 96 6.99 -7.44 11.68
C GLY A 96 7.85 -7.11 10.45
N VAL A 97 9.10 -7.59 10.39
CA VAL A 97 9.98 -7.35 9.25
C VAL A 97 9.50 -8.18 8.05
N ARG A 98 8.95 -7.49 7.03
CA ARG A 98 8.37 -8.12 5.82
C ARG A 98 9.06 -7.73 4.51
N SER A 99 10.01 -6.80 4.56
CA SER A 99 10.74 -6.31 3.40
C SER A 99 12.21 -6.08 3.74
N TYR A 100 13.09 -6.11 2.74
CA TYR A 100 14.53 -5.98 2.92
C TYR A 100 15.14 -4.94 1.94
N PRO A 101 16.14 -4.15 2.36
CA PRO A 101 16.60 -4.02 3.74
C PRO A 101 15.55 -3.33 4.63
N SER A 102 15.54 -3.72 5.91
CA SER A 102 14.82 -3.01 6.98
C SER A 102 15.84 -2.50 7.99
N PHE A 103 15.69 -1.27 8.44
CA PHE A 103 16.57 -0.63 9.43
C PHE A 103 15.76 -0.33 10.68
N LEU A 104 16.08 -0.99 11.79
CA LEU A 104 15.39 -0.77 13.06
C LEU A 104 16.33 -0.09 14.06
N PHE A 105 15.84 0.97 14.72
CA PHE A 105 16.50 1.57 15.87
C PHE A 105 15.76 1.18 17.12
N MET A 106 16.49 0.66 18.11
CA MET A 106 15.88 0.03 19.28
C MET A 106 16.52 0.52 20.57
N ASN A 107 15.73 0.72 21.62
CA ASN A 107 16.27 1.00 22.94
C ASN A 107 16.81 -0.29 23.62
N GLY A 108 17.43 -0.13 24.78
CA GLY A 108 18.03 -1.26 25.53
C GLY A 108 17.02 -2.28 26.07
N ASP A 109 15.72 -1.97 26.03
CA ASP A 109 14.63 -2.88 26.41
C ASP A 109 14.07 -3.64 25.19
N GLY A 110 14.60 -3.37 24.00
CA GLY A 110 14.25 -4.06 22.76
C GLY A 110 12.98 -3.51 22.10
N GLU A 111 12.57 -2.29 22.43
CA GLU A 111 11.48 -1.60 21.74
C GLU A 111 12.02 -0.84 20.54
N VAL A 112 11.34 -0.97 19.40
CA VAL A 112 11.66 -0.19 18.20
C VAL A 112 11.18 1.25 18.43
N VAL A 113 12.12 2.19 18.39
CA VAL A 113 11.85 3.63 18.53
C VAL A 113 11.68 4.30 17.17
N MET A 114 12.32 3.77 16.14
CA MET A 114 12.22 4.26 14.76
C MET A 114 12.57 3.14 13.79
N ASN A 115 11.95 3.15 12.60
CA ASN A 115 12.26 2.22 11.53
C ASN A 115 12.29 2.88 10.16
N SER A 116 12.97 2.25 9.22
CA SER A 116 12.97 2.63 7.81
C SER A 116 13.24 1.42 6.93
N TYR A 117 13.00 1.55 5.63
CA TYR A 117 12.99 0.45 4.68
C TYR A 117 13.61 0.85 3.36
N GLY A 118 14.14 -0.14 2.65
CA GLY A 118 14.61 0.00 1.28
C GLY A 118 16.00 0.60 1.14
N TYR A 119 16.47 0.65 -0.10
CA TYR A 119 17.76 1.26 -0.41
C TYR A 119 17.71 2.78 -0.26
N MET A 120 18.81 3.37 0.22
CA MET A 120 18.94 4.81 0.35
C MET A 120 20.36 5.29 0.12
N GLY A 121 20.47 6.52 -0.40
CA GLY A 121 21.76 7.20 -0.55
C GLY A 121 22.32 7.68 0.79
N GLU A 122 23.61 8.04 0.77
CA GLU A 122 24.39 8.48 1.94
C GLU A 122 23.67 9.55 2.78
N GLN A 123 23.17 10.61 2.14
CA GLN A 123 22.54 11.74 2.83
C GLN A 123 21.29 11.31 3.61
N ALA A 124 20.43 10.50 3.00
CA ALA A 124 19.21 10.01 3.64
C ALA A 124 19.52 9.03 4.78
N PHE A 125 20.50 8.14 4.58
CA PHE A 125 20.93 7.20 5.62
C PHE A 125 21.50 7.91 6.84
N LEU A 126 22.34 8.94 6.64
CA LEU A 126 22.87 9.76 7.73
C LEU A 126 21.79 10.62 8.42
N ALA A 127 20.84 11.17 7.66
CA ALA A 127 19.74 11.95 8.23
C ALA A 127 18.90 11.09 9.18
N MET A 128 18.52 9.89 8.73
CA MET A 128 17.84 8.90 9.57
C MET A 128 18.66 8.58 10.83
N ALA A 129 19.95 8.28 10.70
CA ALA A 129 20.80 7.99 11.85
C ALA A 129 20.79 9.13 12.88
N LYS A 130 20.82 10.39 12.42
CA LYS A 130 20.81 11.57 13.29
C LYS A 130 19.47 11.74 13.99
N GLU A 131 18.38 11.53 13.28
CA GLU A 131 17.02 11.56 13.83
C GLU A 131 16.84 10.50 14.92
N ALA A 132 17.29 9.26 14.64
CA ALA A 132 17.23 8.15 15.59
C ALA A 132 17.99 8.44 16.88
N ASN A 133 19.12 9.15 16.79
CA ASN A 133 20.01 9.40 17.92
C ASN A 133 19.51 10.48 18.89
N ASN A 134 18.25 10.88 18.80
CA ASN A 134 17.63 11.79 19.75
C ASN A 134 17.65 11.17 21.18
N PRO A 135 18.19 11.86 22.19
CA PRO A 135 18.28 11.34 23.56
C PRO A 135 16.96 10.84 24.15
N LYS A 136 15.81 11.37 23.71
CA LYS A 136 14.48 10.96 24.19
C LYS A 136 14.20 9.47 23.97
N PHE A 137 14.72 8.91 22.89
CA PHE A 137 14.52 7.51 22.51
C PHE A 137 15.38 6.52 23.32
N ARG A 138 16.40 6.99 24.05
CA ARG A 138 17.34 6.12 24.76
C ARG A 138 16.78 5.55 26.05
N THR A 139 15.82 6.24 26.66
CA THR A 139 15.40 5.98 28.05
C THR A 139 13.90 5.86 28.24
N ALA A 140 13.10 6.13 27.21
CA ALA A 140 11.66 6.03 27.27
C ALA A 140 11.14 5.35 25.99
N SER A 141 10.06 4.60 26.13
CA SER A 141 9.37 4.02 24.98
C SER A 141 8.64 5.11 24.19
N ASN A 142 8.34 4.85 22.91
CA ASN A 142 7.46 5.74 22.13
C ASN A 142 6.08 5.91 22.81
N LYS A 143 5.56 4.87 23.47
CA LYS A 143 4.28 4.94 24.18
C LYS A 143 4.36 5.87 25.39
N GLU A 144 5.40 5.75 26.20
CA GLU A 144 5.62 6.62 27.36
C GLU A 144 5.84 8.09 26.95
N LEU A 145 6.61 8.34 25.89
CA LEU A 145 6.82 9.69 25.35
C LEU A 145 5.49 10.30 24.88
N PHE A 146 4.67 9.52 24.18
CA PHE A 146 3.35 9.95 23.73
C PHE A 146 2.39 10.22 24.89
N GLU A 147 2.36 9.35 25.91
CA GLU A 147 1.57 9.54 27.13
C GLU A 147 1.98 10.80 27.90
N LYS A 148 3.28 11.12 27.91
CA LYS A 148 3.83 12.35 28.50
C LYS A 148 3.56 13.62 27.68
N GLY A 149 2.90 13.51 26.53
CA GLY A 149 2.49 14.66 25.73
C GLY A 149 3.48 15.08 24.63
N GLU A 150 4.44 14.24 24.25
CA GLU A 150 5.28 14.51 23.08
C GLU A 150 4.40 14.81 21.85
N SER A 151 4.76 15.88 21.14
CA SER A 151 3.97 16.46 20.05
C SER A 151 4.79 16.88 18.84
N ASP A 152 6.09 16.61 18.86
CA ASP A 152 6.97 16.74 17.70
C ASP A 152 6.40 15.99 16.47
N PRO A 153 6.16 16.67 15.33
CA PRO A 153 5.53 16.07 14.16
C PRO A 153 6.28 14.85 13.61
N GLU A 154 7.61 14.89 13.55
CA GLU A 154 8.42 13.78 13.03
C GLU A 154 8.26 12.54 13.93
N PHE A 155 8.35 12.71 15.24
CA PHE A 155 8.06 11.66 16.22
C PHE A 155 6.66 11.06 16.03
N LEU A 156 5.63 11.90 15.93
CA LEU A 156 4.25 11.45 15.80
C LEU A 156 4.01 10.73 14.46
N LEU A 157 4.60 11.21 13.36
CA LEU A 157 4.53 10.56 12.06
C LEU A 157 5.18 9.18 12.08
N ASN A 158 6.39 9.07 12.63
CA ASN A 158 7.08 7.79 12.79
C ASN A 158 6.29 6.84 13.70
N MET A 159 5.78 7.32 14.83
CA MET A 159 4.99 6.50 15.75
C MET A 159 3.68 6.01 15.09
N MET A 160 2.98 6.88 14.37
CA MET A 160 1.75 6.52 13.64
C MET A 160 2.02 5.39 12.64
N ARG A 161 3.12 5.46 11.88
CA ARG A 161 3.52 4.42 10.92
C ARG A 161 3.96 3.13 11.60
N LEU A 162 4.74 3.23 12.68
CA LEU A 162 5.24 2.08 13.43
C LEU A 162 4.11 1.24 14.05
N TYR A 163 3.07 1.91 14.56
CA TYR A 163 1.97 1.25 15.26
C TYR A 163 0.73 0.99 14.40
N ALA A 164 0.66 1.48 13.15
CA ALA A 164 -0.53 1.36 12.28
C ALA A 164 -1.09 -0.07 12.21
N ASP A 165 -0.22 -1.07 12.05
CA ASP A 165 -0.61 -2.48 11.93
C ASP A 165 -0.63 -3.22 13.28
N SER A 166 0.26 -2.85 14.21
CA SER A 166 0.48 -3.60 15.45
C SER A 166 -0.39 -3.12 16.63
N ASP A 167 -0.77 -1.85 16.64
CA ASP A 167 -1.59 -1.19 17.66
C ASP A 167 -2.37 -0.03 17.02
N TYR A 168 -3.37 -0.39 16.22
CA TYR A 168 -4.16 0.55 15.42
C TYR A 168 -4.80 1.67 16.27
N GLU A 169 -5.32 1.34 17.46
CA GLU A 169 -5.97 2.32 18.34
C GLU A 169 -4.99 3.35 18.88
N LEU A 170 -3.76 2.93 19.21
CA LEU A 170 -2.70 3.86 19.57
C LEU A 170 -2.32 4.72 18.35
N ALA A 171 -2.08 4.12 17.19
CA ALA A 171 -1.73 4.85 15.98
C ALA A 171 -2.80 5.87 15.57
N LYS A 172 -4.08 5.55 15.75
CA LYS A 172 -5.21 6.47 15.55
C LYS A 172 -5.12 7.67 16.48
N LYS A 173 -4.90 7.48 17.79
CA LYS A 173 -4.71 8.58 18.74
C LYS A 173 -3.50 9.44 18.40
N VAL A 174 -2.41 8.81 17.94
CA VAL A 174 -1.20 9.51 17.48
C VAL A 174 -1.52 10.36 16.24
N SER A 175 -2.26 9.80 15.28
CA SER A 175 -2.74 10.50 14.09
C SER A 175 -3.56 11.75 14.44
N GLU A 176 -4.52 11.62 15.36
CA GLU A 176 -5.34 12.73 15.84
C GLU A 176 -4.51 13.86 16.45
N ARG A 177 -3.45 13.53 17.22
CA ARG A 177 -2.52 14.53 17.74
C ARG A 177 -1.71 15.16 16.60
N TYR A 178 -1.17 14.36 15.68
CA TYR A 178 -0.35 14.83 14.56
C TYR A 178 -1.08 15.88 13.73
N PHE A 179 -2.30 15.56 13.28
CA PHE A 179 -3.07 16.46 12.42
C PHE A 179 -3.58 17.69 13.16
N ASN A 180 -3.81 17.60 14.47
CA ASN A 180 -4.09 18.79 15.28
C ASN A 180 -2.86 19.70 15.42
N VAL A 181 -1.65 19.15 15.58
CA VAL A 181 -0.40 19.93 15.62
C VAL A 181 -0.17 20.63 14.27
N LYS A 182 -0.31 19.89 13.16
CA LYS A 182 -0.11 20.42 11.80
C LYS A 182 -1.34 21.12 11.20
N LYS A 183 -2.38 21.45 11.98
CA LYS A 183 -3.64 21.99 11.43
C LYS A 183 -3.48 23.29 10.64
N ASN A 184 -2.42 24.05 10.88
CA ASN A 184 -2.11 25.31 10.20
C ASN A 184 -1.00 25.20 9.13
N GLU A 185 -0.47 24.01 8.89
CA GLU A 185 0.61 23.75 7.91
C GLU A 185 0.07 23.02 6.68
N SER A 186 0.76 23.09 5.55
CA SER A 186 0.37 22.31 4.37
C SER A 186 0.62 20.80 4.55
N PHE A 187 -0.25 19.98 4.01
CA PHE A 187 -0.13 18.53 3.93
C PHE A 187 0.47 18.08 2.60
N THR A 188 1.22 17.00 2.65
CA THR A 188 1.67 16.21 1.52
C THR A 188 0.61 15.18 1.14
N LYS A 189 0.75 14.58 -0.06
CA LYS A 189 -0.14 13.48 -0.50
C LYS A 189 -0.09 12.28 0.44
N ASP A 190 1.09 11.96 0.98
CA ASP A 190 1.27 10.85 1.93
C ASP A 190 0.54 11.11 3.25
N GLU A 191 0.66 12.31 3.79
CA GLU A 191 -0.07 12.72 4.99
C GLU A 191 -1.58 12.69 4.78
N VAL A 192 -2.08 13.14 3.61
CA VAL A 192 -3.50 12.98 3.27
C VAL A 192 -3.88 11.50 3.28
N GLY A 193 -3.07 10.61 2.69
CA GLY A 193 -3.31 9.17 2.74
C GLY A 193 -3.45 8.64 4.18
N LEU A 194 -2.56 9.06 5.09
CA LEU A 194 -2.61 8.69 6.50
C LEU A 194 -3.85 9.27 7.21
N LEU A 195 -4.20 10.53 6.94
CA LEU A 195 -5.41 11.16 7.49
C LEU A 195 -6.66 10.35 7.13
N LEU A 196 -6.81 9.98 5.86
CA LEU A 196 -7.94 9.18 5.38
C LEU A 196 -7.91 7.77 5.96
N TYR A 197 -6.74 7.16 6.09
CA TYR A 197 -6.58 5.83 6.67
C TYR A 197 -7.07 5.77 8.12
N PHE A 198 -6.79 6.78 8.95
CA PHE A 198 -7.19 6.79 10.37
C PHE A 198 -8.57 7.41 10.64
N THR A 199 -9.17 8.09 9.65
CA THR A 199 -10.52 8.65 9.78
C THR A 199 -11.56 7.57 9.48
N LYS A 200 -12.37 7.21 10.48
CA LYS A 200 -13.39 6.14 10.41
C LYS A 200 -14.80 6.61 10.72
N SER A 201 -14.95 7.73 11.41
CA SER A 201 -16.24 8.30 11.81
C SER A 201 -16.25 9.82 11.66
N THR A 202 -17.45 10.38 11.49
CA THR A 202 -17.68 11.83 11.52
C THR A 202 -17.38 12.46 12.89
N THR A 203 -17.28 11.64 13.94
CA THR A 203 -16.93 12.05 15.29
C THR A 203 -15.42 12.06 15.56
N ASP A 204 -14.60 11.56 14.64
CA ASP A 204 -13.15 11.53 14.82
C ASP A 204 -12.56 12.96 14.77
N PRO A 205 -11.60 13.31 15.65
CA PRO A 205 -10.88 14.58 15.54
C PRO A 205 -10.26 14.79 14.15
N ASN A 206 -9.75 13.73 13.53
CA ASN A 206 -9.24 13.76 12.17
C ASN A 206 -10.29 14.17 11.12
N TYR A 207 -11.55 13.81 11.31
CA TYR A 207 -12.62 14.23 10.39
C TYR A 207 -12.87 15.74 10.44
N GLN A 208 -12.69 16.36 11.60
CA GLN A 208 -12.77 17.83 11.72
C GLN A 208 -11.64 18.51 10.95
N ILE A 209 -10.42 17.94 10.99
CA ILE A 209 -9.30 18.45 10.19
C ILE A 209 -9.54 18.24 8.69
N PHE A 210 -9.99 17.04 8.30
CA PHE A 210 -10.33 16.69 6.92
C PHE A 210 -11.34 17.68 6.32
N THR A 211 -12.43 17.96 7.03
CA THR A 211 -13.47 18.89 6.57
C THR A 211 -13.01 20.34 6.57
N ALA A 212 -12.27 20.78 7.60
CA ALA A 212 -11.72 22.14 7.66
C ALA A 212 -10.72 22.44 6.53
N LYS A 213 -10.05 21.42 6.00
CA LYS A 213 -9.04 21.53 4.94
C LYS A 213 -9.50 21.01 3.58
N LYS A 214 -10.81 20.98 3.32
CA LYS A 214 -11.39 20.48 2.05
C LYS A 214 -10.61 20.92 0.80
N ASN A 215 -10.42 22.23 0.61
CA ASN A 215 -9.83 22.76 -0.62
C ASN A 215 -8.40 22.28 -0.86
N GLU A 216 -7.60 22.21 0.21
CA GLU A 216 -6.22 21.74 0.16
C GLU A 216 -6.16 20.25 -0.14
N ILE A 217 -6.96 19.45 0.57
CA ILE A 217 -7.01 17.99 0.38
C ILE A 217 -7.52 17.64 -1.01
N ALA A 218 -8.59 18.29 -1.47
CA ALA A 218 -9.14 18.11 -2.81
C ALA A 218 -8.13 18.49 -3.91
N ALA A 219 -7.26 19.48 -3.70
CA ALA A 219 -6.19 19.79 -4.65
C ALA A 219 -5.14 18.67 -4.75
N LEU A 220 -4.94 17.88 -3.68
CA LEU A 220 -3.98 16.77 -3.65
C LEU A 220 -4.53 15.46 -4.22
N MET A 221 -5.85 15.24 -4.15
CA MET A 221 -6.50 13.97 -4.51
C MET A 221 -7.71 14.07 -5.45
N SER A 222 -8.05 15.26 -5.96
CA SER A 222 -9.31 15.63 -6.64
C SER A 222 -10.52 15.82 -5.72
N GLU A 223 -11.45 16.67 -6.16
CA GLU A 223 -12.72 16.91 -5.46
C GLU A 223 -13.65 15.68 -5.47
N GLU A 224 -13.61 14.89 -6.54
CA GLU A 224 -14.41 13.66 -6.65
C GLU A 224 -14.02 12.65 -5.57
N ILE A 225 -12.72 12.36 -5.42
CA ILE A 225 -12.26 11.38 -4.42
C ILE A 225 -12.49 11.92 -3.00
N TYR A 226 -12.32 13.23 -2.78
CA TYR A 226 -12.69 13.86 -1.51
C TYR A 226 -14.16 13.62 -1.17
N ASN A 227 -15.08 13.96 -2.09
CA ASN A 227 -16.52 13.83 -1.86
C ASN A 227 -16.94 12.37 -1.68
N GLN A 228 -16.31 11.45 -2.42
CA GLN A 228 -16.54 10.02 -2.24
C GLN A 228 -16.15 9.55 -0.85
N PHE A 229 -14.98 9.95 -0.34
CA PHE A 229 -14.54 9.61 1.01
C PHE A 229 -15.46 10.20 2.07
N ASP A 230 -15.79 11.49 1.96
CA ASP A 230 -16.68 12.21 2.88
C ASP A 230 -18.06 11.53 2.98
N THR A 231 -18.68 11.25 1.83
CA THR A 231 -19.94 10.51 1.74
C THR A 231 -19.85 9.16 2.43
N ASN A 232 -18.78 8.40 2.18
CA ASN A 232 -18.60 7.08 2.78
C ASN A 232 -18.48 7.12 4.30
N ILE A 233 -17.76 8.09 4.85
CA ILE A 233 -17.65 8.26 6.30
C ILE A 233 -19.02 8.60 6.90
N LYS A 234 -19.76 9.54 6.29
CA LYS A 234 -21.10 9.97 6.76
C LYS A 234 -22.10 8.84 6.81
N ILE A 235 -22.09 7.94 5.83
CA ILE A 235 -23.07 6.84 5.73
C ILE A 235 -22.54 5.48 6.18
N SER A 236 -21.30 5.39 6.65
CA SER A 236 -20.63 4.14 7.02
C SER A 236 -21.49 3.28 7.97
N LYS A 237 -22.02 3.87 9.04
CA LYS A 237 -22.89 3.17 10.00
C LYS A 237 -24.25 2.82 9.42
N VAL A 238 -24.78 3.66 8.52
CA VAL A 238 -26.03 3.37 7.80
C VAL A 238 -25.86 2.16 6.89
N LEU A 239 -24.75 2.07 6.16
CA LEU A 239 -24.40 0.92 5.33
C LEU A 239 -24.26 -0.35 6.16
N GLU A 240 -23.51 -0.28 7.26
CA GLU A 240 -23.31 -1.44 8.16
C GLU A 240 -24.65 -1.95 8.69
N ASN A 241 -25.52 -1.06 9.14
CA ASN A 241 -26.83 -1.42 9.68
C ASN A 241 -27.84 -1.84 8.60
N SER A 242 -27.67 -1.41 7.35
CA SER A 242 -28.51 -1.84 6.23
C SER A 242 -28.17 -3.25 5.73
N LEU A 243 -26.98 -3.75 6.05
CA LEU A 243 -26.47 -5.03 5.54
C LEU A 243 -26.88 -6.18 6.46
N ASP A 244 -27.60 -7.15 5.93
CA ASP A 244 -27.80 -8.43 6.62
C ASP A 244 -26.48 -9.22 6.59
N GLN A 245 -25.85 -9.38 7.75
CA GLN A 245 -24.53 -10.00 7.90
C GLN A 245 -24.50 -11.50 7.53
N LYS A 246 -25.65 -12.17 7.47
CA LYS A 246 -25.73 -13.60 7.12
C LYS A 246 -25.87 -13.82 5.63
N THR A 247 -26.67 -12.98 4.98
CA THR A 247 -27.04 -13.14 3.57
C THR A 247 -26.28 -12.20 2.64
N GLY A 248 -25.70 -11.12 3.18
CA GLY A 248 -25.09 -10.04 2.42
C GLY A 248 -26.12 -9.18 1.66
N ILE A 249 -27.42 -9.34 1.91
CA ILE A 249 -28.46 -8.56 1.25
C ILE A 249 -28.60 -7.21 1.96
N ILE A 250 -28.72 -6.13 1.17
CA ILE A 250 -28.88 -4.77 1.68
C ILE A 250 -30.36 -4.42 1.75
N ASN A 251 -30.80 -3.85 2.88
CA ASN A 251 -32.11 -3.24 3.04
C ASN A 251 -32.10 -1.81 2.49
N ASP A 252 -32.48 -1.67 1.21
CA ASP A 252 -32.56 -0.39 0.50
C ASP A 252 -33.41 0.65 1.23
N ASP A 253 -34.59 0.27 1.74
CA ASP A 253 -35.52 1.20 2.40
C ASP A 253 -34.90 1.79 3.67
N TYR A 254 -34.29 0.92 4.49
CA TYR A 254 -33.54 1.37 5.66
C TYR A 254 -32.37 2.26 5.25
N PHE A 255 -31.61 1.85 4.23
CA PHE A 255 -30.46 2.63 3.76
C PHE A 255 -30.91 4.03 3.31
N TYR A 256 -31.86 4.15 2.40
CA TYR A 256 -32.30 5.43 1.86
C TYR A 256 -32.91 6.33 2.93
N LYS A 257 -33.75 5.77 3.82
CA LYS A 257 -34.36 6.52 4.93
C LYS A 257 -33.31 7.22 5.80
N ASN A 258 -32.16 6.59 6.01
CA ASN A 258 -31.14 7.08 6.93
C ASN A 258 -29.96 7.78 6.22
N ALA A 259 -29.67 7.45 4.96
CA ALA A 259 -28.55 8.03 4.21
C ALA A 259 -28.93 9.35 3.52
N ILE A 260 -30.13 9.45 2.93
CA ILE A 260 -30.55 10.66 2.20
C ILE A 260 -30.46 11.93 3.07
N PRO A 261 -30.88 11.94 4.35
CA PRO A 261 -30.74 13.12 5.20
C PRO A 261 -29.29 13.55 5.46
N LEU A 262 -28.32 12.65 5.28
CA LEU A 262 -26.91 12.89 5.59
C LEU A 262 -26.11 13.40 4.39
N VAL A 263 -26.42 12.89 3.20
CA VAL A 263 -25.60 13.13 2.00
C VAL A 263 -26.38 13.62 0.79
N GLY A 264 -27.72 13.64 0.85
CA GLY A 264 -28.55 13.90 -0.33
C GLY A 264 -28.95 12.62 -1.05
N LYS A 265 -29.91 12.76 -1.97
CA LYS A 265 -30.50 11.62 -2.67
C LYS A 265 -29.52 10.99 -3.67
N ASP A 266 -28.86 11.82 -4.47
CA ASP A 266 -28.05 11.37 -5.59
C ASP A 266 -26.76 10.69 -5.08
N GLU A 267 -26.14 11.23 -4.04
CA GLU A 267 -24.99 10.66 -3.35
C GLU A 267 -25.34 9.35 -2.65
N ALA A 268 -26.50 9.28 -1.98
CA ALA A 268 -26.98 8.05 -1.35
C ALA A 268 -27.22 6.95 -2.39
N GLU A 269 -27.91 7.26 -3.49
CA GLU A 269 -28.16 6.31 -4.59
C GLU A 269 -26.85 5.83 -5.24
N THR A 270 -25.92 6.74 -5.50
CA THR A 270 -24.60 6.39 -6.05
C THR A 270 -23.83 5.46 -5.11
N ALA A 271 -23.80 5.77 -3.81
CA ALA A 271 -23.10 4.95 -2.82
C ALA A 271 -23.71 3.56 -2.66
N LEU A 272 -25.04 3.44 -2.65
CA LEU A 272 -25.73 2.16 -2.56
C LEU A 272 -25.47 1.30 -3.80
N ASN A 273 -25.61 1.87 -4.99
CA ASN A 273 -25.39 1.13 -6.23
C ASN A 273 -23.94 0.66 -6.34
N ARG A 274 -22.95 1.50 -5.97
CA ARG A 274 -21.55 1.09 -5.90
C ARG A 274 -21.34 -0.11 -4.97
N MET A 275 -21.96 -0.09 -3.78
CA MET A 275 -21.87 -1.22 -2.85
C MET A 275 -22.46 -2.50 -3.44
N LYS A 276 -23.64 -2.41 -4.07
CA LYS A 276 -24.30 -3.55 -4.73
C LYS A 276 -23.47 -4.12 -5.88
N VAL A 277 -22.84 -3.27 -6.69
CA VAL A 277 -21.94 -3.66 -7.78
C VAL A 277 -20.75 -4.47 -7.26
N ILE A 278 -20.23 -4.13 -6.07
CA ILE A 278 -19.12 -4.86 -5.43
C ILE A 278 -19.59 -6.17 -4.80
N LEU A 279 -20.73 -6.15 -4.09
CA LEU A 279 -21.15 -7.25 -3.23
C LEU A 279 -21.92 -8.35 -3.97
N TYR A 280 -22.87 -7.98 -4.82
CA TYR A 280 -23.87 -8.91 -5.35
C TYR A 280 -23.34 -9.94 -6.37
N PRO A 281 -22.28 -9.68 -7.16
CA PRO A 281 -21.65 -10.74 -7.96
C PRO A 281 -21.16 -11.91 -7.10
N ASN A 282 -20.57 -11.62 -5.94
CA ASN A 282 -20.05 -12.65 -5.02
C ASN A 282 -21.16 -13.47 -4.35
N LEU A 283 -22.37 -12.91 -4.26
CA LEU A 283 -23.56 -13.58 -3.73
C LEU A 283 -24.37 -14.30 -4.82
N GLY A 284 -23.98 -14.17 -6.09
CA GLY A 284 -24.76 -14.66 -7.22
C GLY A 284 -26.09 -13.91 -7.44
N ASN A 285 -26.27 -12.74 -6.82
CA ASN A 285 -27.49 -11.93 -6.96
C ASN A 285 -27.41 -11.05 -8.22
N PHE A 286 -27.37 -11.70 -9.39
CA PHE A 286 -27.17 -11.02 -10.67
C PHE A 286 -28.33 -10.13 -11.08
N THR A 287 -29.56 -10.40 -10.62
CA THR A 287 -30.73 -9.56 -10.89
C THR A 287 -30.59 -8.18 -10.25
N GLU A 288 -30.16 -8.12 -8.99
CA GLU A 288 -29.96 -6.83 -8.32
C GLU A 288 -28.64 -6.18 -8.75
N TYR A 289 -27.62 -6.97 -9.07
CA TYR A 289 -26.40 -6.46 -9.68
C TYR A 289 -26.68 -5.74 -11.00
N GLU A 290 -27.48 -6.32 -11.89
CA GLU A 290 -27.84 -5.73 -13.18
C GLU A 290 -28.44 -4.32 -12.99
N LYS A 291 -29.43 -4.19 -12.10
CA LYS A 291 -30.08 -2.91 -11.80
C LYS A 291 -29.09 -1.88 -11.24
N ALA A 292 -28.24 -2.31 -10.30
CA ALA A 292 -27.27 -1.42 -9.66
C ALA A 292 -26.18 -0.96 -10.63
N ALA A 293 -25.64 -1.87 -11.45
CA ALA A 293 -24.61 -1.57 -12.44
C ALA A 293 -25.10 -0.59 -13.51
N LEU A 294 -26.34 -0.76 -14.02
CA LEU A 294 -26.92 0.17 -15.00
C LEU A 294 -27.06 1.59 -14.45
N LYS A 295 -27.36 1.74 -13.17
CA LYS A 295 -27.43 3.05 -12.51
C LYS A 295 -26.05 3.62 -12.24
N TYR A 296 -25.15 2.81 -11.67
CA TYR A 296 -23.81 3.24 -11.29
C TYR A 296 -22.96 3.64 -12.49
N TYR A 297 -22.99 2.84 -13.57
CA TYR A 297 -22.27 3.09 -14.81
C TYR A 297 -23.10 3.86 -15.86
N SER A 298 -24.11 4.61 -15.42
CA SER A 298 -25.00 5.38 -16.30
C SER A 298 -24.23 6.41 -17.14
N ASN A 299 -23.20 7.02 -16.56
CA ASN A 299 -22.22 7.84 -17.27
C ASN A 299 -20.86 7.12 -17.35
N ALA A 300 -20.73 6.21 -18.31
CA ALA A 300 -19.55 5.37 -18.47
C ALA A 300 -18.24 6.15 -18.74
N ASP A 301 -18.30 7.42 -19.17
CA ASP A 301 -17.09 8.23 -19.37
C ASP A 301 -16.35 8.57 -18.06
N ASN A 302 -17.03 8.45 -16.92
CA ASN A 302 -16.44 8.71 -15.60
C ASN A 302 -15.65 7.52 -15.03
N PHE A 303 -15.60 6.38 -15.73
CA PHE A 303 -15.06 5.14 -15.19
C PHE A 303 -13.85 4.65 -15.97
N ASP A 304 -12.96 3.94 -15.27
CA ASP A 304 -11.86 3.26 -15.95
C ASP A 304 -12.42 2.13 -16.85
N PRO A 305 -11.96 2.01 -18.11
CA PRO A 305 -12.46 0.99 -19.02
C PRO A 305 -12.26 -0.45 -18.54
N GLU A 306 -11.27 -0.73 -17.68
CA GLU A 306 -11.10 -2.07 -17.09
C GLU A 306 -12.18 -2.37 -16.04
N GLU A 307 -12.66 -1.36 -15.32
CA GLU A 307 -13.81 -1.51 -14.41
C GLU A 307 -15.09 -1.81 -15.19
N LEU A 308 -15.34 -1.03 -16.24
CA LEU A 308 -16.47 -1.24 -17.14
C LEU A 308 -16.43 -2.61 -17.82
N LEU A 309 -15.23 -3.08 -18.19
CA LEU A 309 -15.05 -4.39 -18.81
C LEU A 309 -15.43 -5.53 -17.86
N LYS A 310 -15.07 -5.45 -16.58
CA LYS A 310 -15.50 -6.43 -15.56
C LYS A 310 -17.01 -6.48 -15.44
N ALA A 311 -17.67 -5.32 -15.47
CA ALA A 311 -19.13 -5.27 -15.48
C ALA A 311 -19.72 -5.91 -16.75
N ALA A 312 -19.15 -5.59 -17.91
CA ALA A 312 -19.55 -6.16 -19.19
C ALA A 312 -19.37 -7.69 -19.22
N TRP A 313 -18.31 -8.23 -18.63
CA TRP A 313 -18.11 -9.66 -18.45
C TRP A 313 -19.26 -10.29 -17.66
N ILE A 314 -19.59 -9.74 -16.48
CA ILE A 314 -20.68 -10.27 -15.64
C ILE A 314 -22.02 -10.24 -16.39
N PHE A 315 -22.30 -9.16 -17.14
CA PHE A 315 -23.49 -9.09 -17.99
C PHE A 315 -23.47 -10.18 -19.08
N SER A 316 -22.32 -10.38 -19.73
CA SER A 316 -22.16 -11.38 -20.77
C SER A 316 -22.38 -12.81 -20.26
N GLU A 317 -22.11 -13.09 -18.99
CA GLU A 317 -22.34 -14.40 -18.37
C GLU A 317 -23.77 -14.54 -17.83
N HIS A 318 -24.26 -13.56 -17.07
CA HIS A 318 -25.39 -13.74 -16.18
C HIS A 318 -26.64 -12.92 -16.52
N VAL A 319 -26.55 -11.97 -17.46
CA VAL A 319 -27.68 -11.13 -17.87
C VAL A 319 -28.24 -11.58 -19.21
N SER A 320 -29.56 -11.53 -19.34
CA SER A 320 -30.31 -11.90 -20.55
C SER A 320 -31.19 -10.78 -21.08
N ASN A 321 -31.37 -9.68 -20.35
CA ASN A 321 -32.18 -8.54 -20.80
C ASN A 321 -31.50 -7.85 -22.00
N PRO A 322 -32.16 -7.76 -23.18
CA PRO A 322 -31.53 -7.19 -24.38
C PRO A 322 -31.13 -5.71 -24.25
N THR A 323 -31.88 -4.91 -23.50
CA THR A 323 -31.55 -3.49 -23.28
C THR A 323 -30.34 -3.34 -22.38
N SER A 324 -30.26 -4.13 -21.32
CA SER A 324 -29.13 -4.16 -20.41
C SER A 324 -27.85 -4.66 -21.09
N LEU A 325 -27.97 -5.69 -21.93
CA LEU A 325 -26.84 -6.21 -22.72
C LEU A 325 -26.29 -5.17 -23.71
N LYS A 326 -27.15 -4.35 -24.32
CA LYS A 326 -26.69 -3.24 -25.18
C LYS A 326 -25.86 -2.20 -24.39
N LYS A 327 -26.18 -1.95 -23.12
CA LYS A 327 -25.34 -1.10 -22.27
C LYS A 327 -24.00 -1.74 -21.95
N ALA A 328 -23.98 -3.05 -21.71
CA ALA A 328 -22.72 -3.79 -21.56
C ALA A 328 -21.86 -3.78 -22.83
N GLU A 329 -22.46 -3.76 -24.03
CA GLU A 329 -21.71 -3.56 -25.28
C GLU A 329 -20.98 -2.22 -25.28
N GLU A 330 -21.67 -1.12 -24.98
CA GLU A 330 -21.06 0.23 -24.91
C GLU A 330 -19.87 0.24 -23.93
N TRP A 331 -19.98 -0.45 -22.80
CA TRP A 331 -18.91 -0.61 -21.82
C TRP A 331 -17.70 -1.39 -22.36
N ALA A 332 -17.94 -2.54 -23.01
CA ALA A 332 -16.88 -3.35 -23.59
C ALA A 332 -16.21 -2.66 -24.80
N GLU A 333 -16.99 -1.97 -25.64
CA GLU A 333 -16.51 -1.17 -26.77
C GLU A 333 -15.52 -0.10 -26.30
N LYS A 334 -15.81 0.59 -25.20
CA LYS A 334 -14.87 1.57 -24.61
C LYS A 334 -13.52 0.94 -24.22
N SER A 335 -13.52 -0.26 -23.64
CA SER A 335 -12.27 -0.98 -23.33
C SER A 335 -11.49 -1.34 -24.59
N VAL A 336 -12.17 -1.89 -25.59
CA VAL A 336 -11.56 -2.23 -26.90
C VAL A 336 -10.97 -0.99 -27.57
N MET A 337 -11.70 0.12 -27.60
CA MET A 337 -11.25 1.39 -28.19
C MET A 337 -10.01 1.95 -27.50
N ARG A 338 -9.86 1.73 -26.19
CA ARG A 338 -8.68 2.19 -25.45
C ARG A 338 -7.46 1.31 -25.71
N SER A 339 -7.63 0.00 -25.68
CA SER A 339 -6.56 -0.94 -26.03
C SER A 339 -7.16 -2.31 -26.37
N GLU A 340 -7.14 -2.66 -27.64
CA GLU A 340 -7.60 -3.97 -28.11
C GLU A 340 -6.74 -5.10 -27.51
N ASN A 341 -7.38 -6.10 -26.91
CA ASN A 341 -6.72 -7.26 -26.33
C ASN A 341 -7.60 -8.53 -26.43
N PRO A 342 -7.07 -9.74 -26.15
CA PRO A 342 -7.86 -10.97 -26.29
C PRO A 342 -9.13 -11.01 -25.44
N GLU A 343 -9.07 -10.48 -24.22
CA GLU A 343 -10.16 -10.55 -23.24
C GLU A 343 -11.31 -9.61 -23.60
N ASN A 344 -11.02 -8.33 -23.88
CA ASN A 344 -12.07 -7.36 -24.17
C ASN A 344 -12.77 -7.62 -25.51
N THR A 345 -12.04 -8.09 -26.52
CA THR A 345 -12.61 -8.52 -27.80
C THR A 345 -13.48 -9.76 -27.66
N TYR A 346 -13.11 -10.73 -26.81
CA TYR A 346 -13.95 -11.89 -26.50
C TYR A 346 -15.26 -11.48 -25.81
N ILE A 347 -15.18 -10.63 -24.78
CA ILE A 347 -16.36 -10.15 -24.05
C ILE A 347 -17.32 -9.43 -24.99
N LEU A 348 -16.78 -8.54 -25.83
CA LEU A 348 -17.58 -7.81 -26.81
C LEU A 348 -18.23 -8.75 -27.83
N ALA A 349 -17.49 -9.74 -28.34
CA ALA A 349 -18.03 -10.76 -29.23
C ALA A 349 -19.19 -11.54 -28.60
N LYS A 350 -19.05 -11.94 -27.34
CA LYS A 350 -20.07 -12.66 -26.59
C LYS A 350 -21.33 -11.81 -26.38
N LEU A 351 -21.17 -10.52 -26.08
CA LEU A 351 -22.28 -9.58 -25.95
C LEU A 351 -23.02 -9.40 -27.28
N TYR A 352 -22.30 -9.16 -28.38
CA TYR A 352 -22.89 -9.09 -29.72
C TYR A 352 -23.63 -10.36 -30.13
N SER A 353 -23.13 -11.54 -29.73
CA SER A 353 -23.84 -12.80 -29.95
C SER A 353 -25.19 -12.81 -29.22
N LYS A 354 -25.22 -12.34 -27.97
CA LYS A 354 -26.44 -12.32 -27.15
C LYS A 354 -27.46 -11.28 -27.61
N THR A 355 -27.04 -10.20 -28.25
CA THR A 355 -27.93 -9.16 -28.78
C THR A 355 -28.33 -9.35 -30.24
N GLY A 356 -27.85 -10.42 -30.88
CA GLY A 356 -28.20 -10.79 -32.24
C GLY A 356 -27.35 -10.15 -33.35
N LYS A 357 -26.29 -9.42 -33.00
CA LYS A 357 -25.32 -8.84 -33.94
C LYS A 357 -24.29 -9.90 -34.39
N LYS A 358 -24.76 -10.94 -35.10
CA LYS A 358 -23.97 -12.15 -35.42
C LYS A 358 -22.67 -11.87 -36.19
N ASP A 359 -22.69 -10.97 -37.17
CA ASP A 359 -21.51 -10.66 -37.97
C ASP A 359 -20.42 -9.99 -37.12
N ASN A 360 -20.81 -9.03 -36.27
CA ASN A 360 -19.90 -8.40 -35.32
C ASN A 360 -19.37 -9.43 -34.30
N ALA A 361 -20.24 -10.29 -33.78
CA ALA A 361 -19.86 -11.34 -32.85
C ALA A 361 -18.76 -12.25 -33.44
N LYS A 362 -18.94 -12.68 -34.68
CA LYS A 362 -17.96 -13.51 -35.39
C LYS A 362 -16.65 -12.75 -35.61
N SER A 363 -16.72 -11.51 -36.10
CA SER A 363 -15.53 -10.68 -36.36
C SER A 363 -14.69 -10.49 -35.09
N TYR A 364 -15.31 -10.11 -33.98
CA TYR A 364 -14.58 -9.88 -32.73
C TYR A 364 -14.09 -11.18 -32.07
N ALA A 365 -14.79 -12.31 -32.23
CA ALA A 365 -14.30 -13.59 -31.77
C ALA A 365 -13.06 -14.07 -32.55
N GLU A 366 -13.02 -13.83 -33.87
CA GLU A 366 -11.82 -14.10 -34.70
C GLU A 366 -10.64 -13.21 -34.29
N ILE A 367 -10.89 -11.92 -34.02
CA ILE A 367 -9.87 -10.99 -33.51
C ILE A 367 -9.32 -11.49 -32.16
N SER A 368 -10.20 -11.80 -31.21
CA SER A 368 -9.83 -12.31 -29.89
C SER A 368 -8.92 -13.54 -29.99
N LYS A 369 -9.33 -14.53 -30.80
CA LYS A 369 -8.55 -15.75 -31.05
C LYS A 369 -7.16 -15.42 -31.58
N LYS A 370 -7.07 -14.61 -32.64
CA LYS A 370 -5.80 -14.25 -33.27
C LYS A 370 -4.87 -13.53 -32.29
N LEU A 371 -5.40 -12.60 -31.51
CA LEU A 371 -4.63 -11.89 -30.49
C LEU A 371 -4.12 -12.86 -29.42
N ALA A 372 -4.96 -13.79 -28.92
CA ALA A 372 -4.56 -14.79 -27.94
C ALA A 372 -3.41 -15.67 -28.47
N GLU A 373 -3.56 -16.24 -29.66
CA GLU A 373 -2.56 -17.10 -30.30
C GLU A 373 -1.23 -16.36 -30.53
N SER A 374 -1.28 -15.12 -31.02
CA SER A 374 -0.07 -14.30 -31.24
C SER A 374 0.70 -13.98 -29.97
N GLN A 375 0.01 -13.98 -28.82
CA GLN A 375 0.59 -13.71 -27.49
C GLN A 375 0.92 -15.00 -26.73
N GLY A 376 0.72 -16.17 -27.33
CA GLY A 376 0.88 -17.47 -26.66
C GLY A 376 -0.11 -17.69 -25.51
N LYS A 377 -1.28 -17.06 -25.57
CA LYS A 377 -2.37 -17.18 -24.58
C LYS A 377 -3.44 -18.18 -25.04
N ASP A 378 -4.25 -18.65 -24.09
CA ASP A 378 -5.37 -19.57 -24.37
C ASP A 378 -6.47 -18.90 -25.22
N ALA A 379 -6.84 -19.55 -26.34
CA ALA A 379 -7.88 -19.10 -27.26
C ALA A 379 -9.17 -19.95 -27.17
N THR A 380 -9.25 -20.90 -26.22
CA THR A 380 -10.34 -21.88 -26.11
C THR A 380 -11.72 -21.23 -26.03
N LEU A 381 -11.86 -20.11 -25.32
CA LEU A 381 -13.14 -19.41 -25.18
C LEU A 381 -13.61 -18.81 -26.51
N ALA A 382 -12.72 -18.16 -27.26
CA ALA A 382 -13.02 -17.61 -28.57
C ALA A 382 -13.37 -18.71 -29.58
N ASP A 383 -12.64 -19.84 -29.56
CA ASP A 383 -12.93 -20.99 -30.41
C ASP A 383 -14.32 -21.58 -30.16
N LYS A 384 -14.68 -21.78 -28.89
CA LYS A 384 -16.02 -22.25 -28.52
C LYS A 384 -17.11 -21.29 -28.97
N LEU A 385 -16.89 -19.99 -28.83
CA LEU A 385 -17.85 -18.98 -29.29
C LEU A 385 -18.01 -19.03 -30.82
N LEU A 386 -16.93 -19.13 -31.58
CA LEU A 386 -16.97 -19.25 -33.04
C LEU A 386 -17.69 -20.51 -33.50
N GLN A 387 -17.53 -21.63 -32.79
CA GLN A 387 -18.26 -22.87 -33.11
C GLN A 387 -19.76 -22.71 -32.90
N ASN A 388 -20.19 -21.98 -31.87
CA ASN A 388 -21.60 -21.72 -31.58
C ASN A 388 -22.24 -20.66 -32.51
N LEU A 389 -21.43 -19.88 -33.23
CA LEU A 389 -21.87 -18.84 -34.16
C LEU A 389 -22.02 -19.35 -35.61
N LYS A 390 -21.61 -20.58 -35.91
CA LYS A 390 -21.86 -21.27 -37.18
C LYS A 390 -23.30 -21.75 -37.26
#